data_AF-A0A7C6ED24-F1
#
_entry.id   AF-A0A7C6ED24-F1
#
_cell.length_a   1.000
_cell.length_b   1.000
_cell.length_c   1.000
_cell.angle_alpha   90.00
_cell.angle_beta   90.00
_cell.angle_gamma   90.00
#
_symmetry.space_group_name_H-M   'P 1'
#
loop_
_entity.id
_entity.type
_entity.pdbx_description
1 polymer ?
#
loop_
_entity_poly.entity_id
_entity_poly.type
_entity_poly.pdbx_seq_one_letter_code
_entity_poly.pdbx_strand_id
1 'polypeptide(L)'
;MDEQKHESELLSLIKEERIEYASSLVLGLNDALVELTGALAGYTLALQNSRLIAMAGFITGIAASMSMAVSAYLSAREEADINISKNPIKSAVYTGVAYIITVLILISPYLILDNIYTSVTIMMAMSILIILGYNFYITTAKNLKLWKRFIEMALISLTVAFISFMVGIFAKSIFGVEI
;
A
#
# COMPACT_ATOMS: atom_id res chain seq x y z
N MET A 1 0.74 44.67 11.82
CA MET A 1 1.18 44.12 10.51
C MET A 1 2.08 42.91 10.71
N ASP A 2 3.00 42.87 11.68
CA ASP A 2 3.80 41.66 11.98
C ASP A 2 2.98 40.49 12.52
N GLU A 3 1.96 40.74 13.34
CA GLU A 3 1.17 39.67 13.99
C GLU A 3 0.36 38.84 12.97
N GLN A 4 -0.27 39.48 11.99
CA GLN A 4 -0.98 38.78 10.91
C GLN A 4 -0.05 37.99 9.99
N LYS A 5 1.17 38.49 9.77
CA LYS A 5 2.18 37.78 8.98
C LYS A 5 2.66 36.53 9.74
N HIS A 6 2.93 36.67 11.04
CA HIS A 6 3.31 35.57 11.91
C HIS A 6 2.22 34.49 12.01
N GLU A 7 0.96 34.89 12.15
CA GLU A 7 -0.18 33.97 12.15
C GLU A 7 -0.31 33.22 10.81
N SER A 8 -0.10 33.91 9.69
CA SER A 8 -0.13 33.28 8.36
C SER A 8 1.00 32.26 8.16
N GLU A 9 2.19 32.52 8.70
CA GLU A 9 3.35 31.61 8.65
C GLU A 9 3.11 30.36 9.51
N LEU A 10 2.52 30.50 10.70
CA LEU A 10 2.16 29.34 11.54
C LEU A 10 1.08 28.48 10.88
N LEU A 11 0.08 29.10 10.25
CA LEU A 11 -0.97 28.38 9.51
C LEU A 11 -0.42 27.64 8.29
N SER A 12 0.57 28.21 7.58
CA SER A 12 1.20 27.51 6.46
C SER A 12 1.98 26.29 6.92
N LEU A 13 2.72 26.37 8.02
CA LEU A 13 3.47 25.23 8.57
C LEU A 13 2.55 24.07 8.98
N ILE A 14 1.42 24.36 9.64
CA ILE A 14 0.42 23.33 10.01
C ILE A 14 -0.20 22.68 8.76
N LYS A 15 -0.47 23.48 7.71
CA LYS A 15 -1.03 22.97 6.46
C LYS A 15 -0.04 22.07 5.74
N GLU A 16 1.23 22.45 5.69
CA GLU A 16 2.32 21.65 5.12
C GLU A 16 2.50 20.32 5.86
N GLU A 17 2.52 20.35 7.19
CA GLU A 17 2.60 19.16 8.05
C GLU A 17 1.49 18.14 7.72
N ARG A 18 0.23 18.60 7.58
CA ARG A 18 -0.90 17.73 7.23
C ARG A 18 -0.80 17.15 5.82
N ILE A 19 -0.33 17.94 4.85
CA ILE A 19 -0.15 17.50 3.47
C ILE A 19 0.91 16.41 3.39
N GLU A 20 1.99 16.56 4.17
CA GLU A 20 3.06 15.58 4.24
C GLU A 20 2.57 14.24 4.81
N TYR A 21 1.80 14.26 5.90
CA TYR A 21 1.28 13.02 6.49
C TYR A 21 0.29 12.31 5.58
N ALA A 22 -0.55 13.08 4.89
CA ALA A 22 -1.38 12.52 3.83
C ALA A 22 -0.53 11.86 2.74
N SER A 23 0.61 12.44 2.37
CA SER A 23 1.54 11.87 1.39
C SER A 23 2.22 10.58 1.86
N SER A 24 2.65 10.50 3.13
CA SER A 24 3.24 9.28 3.70
C SER A 24 2.22 8.13 3.80
N LEU A 25 0.99 8.43 4.24
CA LEU A 25 -0.13 7.47 4.24
C LEU A 25 -0.40 6.92 2.83
N VAL A 26 -0.49 7.85 1.87
CA VAL A 26 -0.69 7.57 0.44
C VAL A 26 0.38 6.62 -0.10
N LEU A 27 1.64 6.89 0.23
CA LEU A 27 2.78 6.14 -0.28
C LEU A 27 2.75 4.70 0.25
N GLY A 28 2.54 4.51 1.56
CA GLY A 28 2.44 3.18 2.16
C GLY A 28 1.25 2.36 1.64
N LEU A 29 0.10 2.99 1.43
CA LEU A 29 -1.10 2.31 0.93
C LEU A 29 -0.95 1.86 -0.53
N ASN A 30 -0.47 2.73 -1.43
CA ASN A 30 -0.35 2.37 -2.85
C ASN A 30 0.67 1.26 -3.09
N ASP A 31 1.79 1.31 -2.38
CA ASP A 31 2.84 0.30 -2.48
C ASP A 31 2.33 -1.06 -1.99
N ALA A 32 1.70 -1.10 -0.80
CA ALA A 32 1.09 -2.30 -0.24
C ALA A 32 0.05 -2.92 -1.17
N LEU A 33 -0.80 -2.10 -1.81
CA LEU A 33 -1.81 -2.59 -2.74
C LEU A 33 -1.17 -3.29 -3.94
N VAL A 34 -0.16 -2.69 -4.56
CA VAL A 34 0.48 -3.27 -5.75
C VAL A 34 1.28 -4.51 -5.36
N GLU A 35 2.14 -4.40 -4.35
CA GLU A 35 3.03 -5.47 -3.94
C GLU A 35 2.26 -6.68 -3.40
N LEU A 36 1.35 -6.47 -2.46
CA LEU A 36 0.67 -7.58 -1.79
C LEU A 36 -0.42 -8.21 -2.68
N THR A 37 -1.12 -7.44 -3.52
CA THR A 37 -2.01 -8.03 -4.53
C THR A 37 -1.21 -8.93 -5.46
N GLY A 38 -0.01 -8.49 -5.87
CA GLY A 38 0.93 -9.30 -6.64
C GLY A 38 1.31 -10.60 -5.94
N ALA A 39 1.84 -10.48 -4.73
CA ALA A 39 2.32 -11.61 -3.94
C ALA A 39 1.21 -12.63 -3.66
N LEU A 40 0.05 -12.19 -3.17
CA LEU A 40 -1.09 -13.06 -2.86
C LEU A 40 -1.65 -13.74 -4.11
N ALA A 41 -1.71 -13.06 -5.25
CA ALA A 41 -2.11 -13.68 -6.52
C ALA A 41 -1.13 -14.80 -6.94
N GLY A 42 0.18 -14.57 -6.80
CA GLY A 42 1.21 -15.59 -7.02
C GLY A 42 1.11 -16.77 -6.05
N TYR A 43 0.98 -16.49 -4.75
CA TYR A 43 0.83 -17.50 -3.71
C TYR A 43 -0.42 -18.35 -3.89
N THR A 44 -1.52 -17.77 -4.37
CA THR A 44 -2.77 -18.48 -4.62
C THR A 44 -2.55 -19.71 -5.49
N LEU A 45 -1.76 -19.57 -6.55
CA LEU A 45 -1.46 -20.67 -7.49
C LEU A 45 -0.35 -21.58 -7.02
N ALA A 46 0.69 -21.01 -6.41
CA ALA A 46 1.82 -21.78 -5.92
C ALA A 46 1.43 -22.69 -4.75
N LEU A 47 0.64 -22.17 -3.80
CA LEU A 47 0.40 -22.82 -2.51
C LEU A 47 -0.94 -23.57 -2.43
N GLN A 48 -1.96 -23.15 -3.19
CA GLN A 48 -3.28 -23.82 -3.21
C GLN A 48 -3.85 -24.15 -1.81
N ASN A 49 -3.55 -23.32 -0.79
CA ASN A 49 -4.03 -23.49 0.57
C ASN A 49 -4.20 -22.12 1.22
N SER A 50 -5.44 -21.74 1.54
CA SER A 50 -5.77 -20.40 2.05
C SER A 50 -4.99 -20.02 3.31
N ARG A 51 -4.76 -20.98 4.22
CA ARG A 51 -4.03 -20.72 5.48
C ARG A 51 -2.53 -20.47 5.24
N LEU A 52 -1.92 -21.25 4.34
CA LEU A 52 -0.52 -21.03 3.96
C LEU A 52 -0.35 -19.69 3.23
N ILE A 53 -1.28 -19.35 2.34
CA ILE A 53 -1.29 -18.06 1.64
C ILE A 53 -1.42 -16.90 2.62
N ALA A 54 -2.35 -16.99 3.58
CA ALA A 54 -2.54 -15.96 4.59
C ALA A 54 -1.30 -15.80 5.49
N MET A 55 -0.68 -16.91 5.91
CA MET A 55 0.55 -16.88 6.71
C MET A 55 1.72 -16.26 5.93
N ALA A 56 1.96 -16.71 4.70
CA ALA A 56 3.01 -16.17 3.84
C ALA A 56 2.77 -14.68 3.54
N GLY A 57 1.54 -14.32 3.16
CA GLY A 57 1.16 -12.93 2.94
C GLY A 57 1.33 -12.05 4.18
N PHE A 58 1.03 -12.57 5.37
CA PHE A 58 1.18 -11.81 6.61
C PHE A 58 2.65 -11.55 6.93
N ILE A 59 3.49 -12.59 6.85
CA ILE A 59 4.93 -12.46 7.10
C ILE A 59 5.55 -11.49 6.09
N THR A 60 5.29 -11.69 4.80
CA THR A 60 5.79 -10.82 3.72
C THR A 60 5.28 -9.38 3.90
N GLY A 61 3.99 -9.21 4.17
CA GLY A 61 3.38 -7.89 4.32
C GLY A 61 3.89 -7.11 5.54
N ILE A 62 4.13 -7.76 6.68
CA ILE A 62 4.74 -7.13 7.85
C ILE A 62 6.20 -6.76 7.57
N ALA A 63 6.97 -7.64 6.94
CA ALA A 63 8.36 -7.36 6.59
C ALA A 63 8.45 -6.17 5.62
N ALA A 64 7.61 -6.14 4.58
CA ALA A 64 7.53 -5.06 3.62
C ALA A 64 7.10 -3.74 4.25
N SER A 65 6.08 -3.76 5.12
CA SER A 65 5.65 -2.59 5.90
C SER A 65 6.79 -1.97 6.71
N MET A 66 7.57 -2.80 7.41
CA MET A 66 8.70 -2.32 8.19
C MET A 66 9.78 -1.72 7.30
N SER A 67 10.07 -2.35 6.16
CA SER A 67 11.03 -1.84 5.17
C SER A 67 10.60 -0.49 4.60
N MET A 68 9.31 -0.34 4.27
CA MET A 68 8.72 0.91 3.79
C MET A 68 8.67 1.99 4.87
N ALA A 69 8.39 1.64 6.12
CA ALA A 69 8.45 2.59 7.24
C ALA A 69 9.86 3.13 7.45
N VAL A 70 10.88 2.25 7.39
CA VAL A 70 12.30 2.66 7.48
C VAL A 70 12.69 3.51 6.28
N SER A 71 12.26 3.14 5.07
CA SER A 71 12.52 3.92 3.85
C SER A 71 11.91 5.33 3.95
N ALA A 72 10.65 5.43 4.39
CA ALA A 72 9.97 6.70 4.62
C ALA A 72 10.63 7.54 5.72
N TYR A 73 11.16 6.90 6.78
CA TYR A 73 11.95 7.58 7.81
C TYR A 73 13.21 8.21 7.21
N LEU A 74 13.99 7.41 6.46
CA LEU A 74 15.27 7.84 5.89
C LEU A 74 15.07 8.99 4.90
N SER A 75 14.13 8.86 3.96
CA SER A 75 13.80 9.92 3.00
C SER A 75 13.30 11.19 3.70
N ALA A 76 12.48 11.04 4.75
CA ALA A 76 12.03 12.19 5.51
C ALA A 76 13.15 12.83 6.33
N ARG A 77 14.12 12.06 6.85
CA ARG A 77 15.26 12.62 7.56
C ARG A 77 16.16 13.45 6.64
N GLU A 78 16.41 12.96 5.43
CA GLU A 78 17.20 13.69 4.42
C GLU A 78 16.54 15.02 4.02
N GLU A 79 15.21 15.03 3.91
CA GLU A 79 14.48 16.25 3.60
C GLU A 79 14.27 17.17 4.81
N ALA A 80 14.28 16.65 6.03
CA ALA A 80 14.13 17.44 7.26
C ALA A 80 15.31 18.40 7.49
N ASP A 81 16.49 18.09 6.94
CA ASP A 81 17.65 19.00 6.95
C ASP A 81 17.39 20.27 6.12
N ILE A 82 16.42 20.24 5.20
CA ILE A 82 16.07 21.34 4.29
C ILE A 82 14.69 21.94 4.63
N ASN A 83 13.78 21.14 5.17
CA ASN A 83 12.38 21.50 5.36
C ASN A 83 11.90 21.22 6.80
N ILE A 84 11.75 22.28 7.60
CA ILE A 84 11.47 22.20 9.05
C ILE A 84 10.12 21.52 9.37
N SER A 85 9.16 21.53 8.43
CA SER A 85 7.86 20.87 8.59
C SER A 85 7.93 19.35 8.57
N LYS A 86 9.06 18.78 8.10
CA LYS A 86 9.22 17.35 7.85
C LYS A 86 9.60 16.61 9.12
N ASN A 87 8.73 15.69 9.56
CA ASN A 87 8.98 14.87 10.75
C ASN A 87 9.26 13.41 10.35
N PRO A 88 10.51 12.93 10.47
CA PRO A 88 10.88 11.59 9.99
C PRO A 88 10.14 10.46 10.69
N ILE A 89 9.97 10.56 12.00
CA ILE A 89 9.30 9.54 12.81
C ILE A 89 7.84 9.44 12.40
N LYS A 90 7.15 10.57 12.25
CA LYS A 90 5.75 10.57 11.83
C LYS A 90 5.60 10.01 10.42
N SER A 91 6.47 10.39 9.47
CA SER A 91 6.44 9.82 8.11
C SER A 91 6.56 8.29 8.13
N ALA A 92 7.47 7.76 8.93
CA ALA A 92 7.66 6.32 9.11
C ALA A 92 6.41 5.63 9.67
N VAL A 93 5.84 6.18 10.74
CA VAL A 93 4.66 5.62 11.41
C VAL A 93 3.45 5.63 10.49
N TYR A 94 3.16 6.76 9.83
CA TYR A 94 2.03 6.86 8.91
C TYR A 94 2.17 5.89 7.74
N THR A 95 3.35 5.79 7.14
CA THR A 95 3.61 4.85 6.04
C THR A 95 3.44 3.41 6.50
N GLY A 96 4.09 3.02 7.61
CA GLY A 96 4.06 1.66 8.14
C GLY A 96 2.64 1.22 8.54
N VAL A 97 1.90 2.07 9.27
CA VAL A 97 0.53 1.77 9.69
C VAL A 97 -0.42 1.64 8.50
N ALA A 98 -0.33 2.54 7.51
CA ALA A 98 -1.13 2.44 6.29
C ALA A 98 -0.86 1.12 5.54
N TYR A 99 0.41 0.70 5.49
CA TYR A 99 0.82 -0.56 4.90
C TYR A 99 0.22 -1.76 5.66
N ILE A 100 0.39 -1.83 6.99
CA ILE A 100 -0.14 -2.93 7.82
C ILE A 100 -1.65 -3.05 7.69
N ILE A 101 -2.38 -1.93 7.74
CA ILE A 101 -3.83 -1.94 7.58
C ILE A 101 -4.21 -2.54 6.23
N THR A 102 -3.54 -2.12 5.16
CA THR A 102 -3.77 -2.66 3.80
C THR A 102 -3.48 -4.16 3.75
N VAL A 103 -2.39 -4.61 4.38
CA VAL A 103 -2.02 -6.03 4.48
C VAL A 103 -3.13 -6.84 5.15
N LEU A 104 -3.61 -6.40 6.31
CA LEU A 104 -4.66 -7.09 7.05
C LEU A 104 -5.97 -7.16 6.25
N ILE A 105 -6.33 -6.07 5.56
CA ILE A 105 -7.52 -6.00 4.71
C ILE A 105 -7.41 -7.02 3.56
N LEU A 106 -6.29 -7.04 2.84
CA LEU A 106 -6.13 -7.93 1.67
C LEU A 106 -5.99 -9.41 2.07
N ILE A 107 -5.43 -9.73 3.23
CA ILE A 107 -5.31 -11.12 3.71
C ILE A 107 -6.64 -11.65 4.26
N SER A 108 -7.53 -10.78 4.75
CA SER A 108 -8.78 -11.19 5.41
C SER A 108 -9.62 -12.22 4.65
N PRO A 109 -9.78 -12.18 3.31
CA PRO A 109 -10.56 -13.18 2.58
C PRO A 109 -9.94 -14.59 2.63
N TYR A 110 -8.62 -14.70 2.78
CA TYR A 110 -7.91 -15.98 2.91
C TYR A 110 -7.96 -16.55 4.33
N LEU A 111 -8.26 -15.71 5.33
CA LEU A 111 -8.45 -16.15 6.72
C LEU A 111 -9.86 -16.66 6.98
N ILE A 112 -10.86 -16.07 6.31
CA ILE A 112 -12.28 -16.30 6.60
C ILE A 112 -12.89 -17.37 5.67
N LEU A 113 -12.43 -17.45 4.42
CA LEU A 113 -13.05 -18.30 3.40
C LEU A 113 -12.23 -19.55 3.14
N ASP A 114 -12.92 -20.69 3.01
CA ASP A 114 -12.29 -21.97 2.71
C ASP A 114 -11.95 -22.12 1.21
N ASN A 115 -12.71 -21.46 0.33
CA ASN A 115 -12.49 -21.53 -1.12
C ASN A 115 -11.46 -20.50 -1.59
N ILE A 116 -10.28 -21.00 -1.98
CA ILE A 116 -9.12 -20.23 -2.45
C ILE A 116 -9.46 -19.32 -3.64
N TYR A 117 -10.24 -19.81 -4.60
CA TYR A 117 -10.62 -19.04 -5.79
C TYR A 117 -11.59 -17.90 -5.44
N THR A 118 -12.47 -18.12 -4.46
CA THR A 118 -13.33 -17.07 -3.92
C THR A 118 -12.51 -16.04 -3.13
N SER A 119 -11.54 -16.49 -2.31
CA SER A 119 -10.64 -15.60 -1.56
C SER A 119 -9.87 -14.66 -2.47
N VAL A 120 -9.24 -15.16 -3.54
CA VAL A 120 -8.47 -14.30 -4.47
C VAL A 120 -9.38 -13.33 -5.22
N THR A 121 -10.58 -13.77 -5.61
CA THR A 121 -11.53 -12.90 -6.32
C THR A 121 -12.00 -11.75 -5.43
N ILE A 122 -12.35 -12.04 -4.17
CA ILE A 122 -12.75 -11.01 -3.20
C ILE A 122 -11.57 -10.10 -2.87
N MET A 123 -10.37 -10.65 -2.68
CA MET A 123 -9.16 -9.85 -2.46
C MET A 123 -8.90 -8.89 -3.63
N MET A 124 -9.04 -9.34 -4.89
CA MET A 124 -8.87 -8.48 -6.07
C MET A 124 -9.93 -7.38 -6.11
N ALA A 125 -11.18 -7.71 -5.82
CA ALA A 125 -12.26 -6.73 -5.74
C ALA A 125 -11.98 -5.69 -4.64
N MET A 126 -11.54 -6.13 -3.47
CA MET A 126 -11.16 -5.24 -2.37
C MET A 126 -9.99 -4.33 -2.77
N SER A 127 -8.95 -4.87 -3.40
CA SER A 127 -7.82 -4.08 -3.91
C SER A 127 -8.29 -2.98 -4.88
N ILE A 128 -9.11 -3.32 -5.88
CA ILE A 128 -9.66 -2.35 -6.83
C ILE A 128 -10.52 -1.28 -6.12
N LEU A 129 -11.35 -1.67 -5.15
CA LEU A 129 -12.17 -0.74 -4.38
C LEU A 129 -11.32 0.23 -3.54
N ILE A 130 -10.25 -0.26 -2.91
CA ILE A 130 -9.32 0.58 -2.16
C ILE A 130 -8.62 1.55 -3.11
N ILE A 131 -8.12 1.09 -4.27
CA ILE A 131 -7.53 1.96 -5.30
C ILE A 131 -8.53 3.04 -5.73
N LEU A 132 -9.80 2.70 -5.93
CA LEU A 132 -10.84 3.65 -6.31
C LEU A 132 -11.10 4.68 -5.21
N GLY A 133 -11.36 4.24 -3.98
CA GLY A 133 -11.64 5.13 -2.84
C GLY A 133 -10.48 6.06 -2.53
N TYR A 134 -9.26 5.53 -2.59
CA TYR A 134 -8.03 6.30 -2.46
C TYR A 134 -7.89 7.37 -3.54
N ASN A 135 -8.04 7.00 -4.82
CA ASN A 135 -7.90 7.94 -5.92
C ASN A 135 -9.01 9.00 -5.86
N PHE A 136 -10.23 8.64 -5.46
CA PHE A 136 -11.31 9.58 -5.23
C PHE A 136 -10.94 10.62 -4.17
N TYR A 137 -10.37 10.20 -3.03
CA TYR A 137 -9.89 11.11 -1.99
C TYR A 137 -8.81 12.07 -2.49
N ILE A 138 -7.74 11.55 -3.11
CA ILE A 138 -6.62 12.36 -3.60
C ILE A 138 -7.03 13.32 -4.70
N THR A 139 -7.87 12.88 -5.63
CA THR A 139 -8.29 13.72 -6.76
C THR A 139 -9.23 14.83 -6.35
N THR A 140 -10.08 14.58 -5.34
CA THR A 140 -10.88 15.63 -4.70
C THR A 140 -10.00 16.62 -3.95
N ALA A 141 -9.00 16.14 -3.19
CA ALA A 141 -8.11 17.01 -2.42
C ALA A 141 -7.16 17.85 -3.28
N LYS A 142 -6.70 17.32 -4.43
CA LYS A 142 -5.68 17.94 -5.30
C LYS A 142 -6.24 18.46 -6.64
N ASN A 143 -7.56 18.46 -6.83
CA ASN A 143 -8.25 18.85 -8.07
C ASN A 143 -7.70 18.16 -9.34
N LEU A 144 -7.50 16.84 -9.26
CA LEU A 144 -6.91 16.01 -10.32
C LEU A 144 -7.97 15.16 -11.04
N LYS A 145 -7.62 14.58 -12.19
CA LYS A 145 -8.52 13.68 -12.93
C LYS A 145 -8.56 12.28 -12.30
N LEU A 146 -9.67 11.93 -11.65
CA LEU A 146 -9.92 10.64 -11.00
C LEU A 146 -9.66 9.44 -11.91
N TRP A 147 -10.39 9.35 -13.02
CA TRP A 147 -10.37 8.19 -13.90
C TRP A 147 -8.99 7.90 -14.49
N LYS A 148 -8.20 8.94 -14.79
CA LYS A 148 -6.84 8.75 -15.30
C LYS A 148 -5.96 8.03 -14.27
N ARG A 149 -5.94 8.51 -13.03
CA ARG A 149 -5.10 7.93 -11.97
C ARG A 149 -5.59 6.56 -11.49
N PHE A 150 -6.91 6.39 -11.42
CA PHE A 150 -7.52 5.10 -11.09
C PHE A 150 -7.13 4.03 -12.11
N ILE A 151 -7.32 4.31 -13.40
CA ILE A 151 -7.02 3.35 -14.48
C ILE A 151 -5.52 3.03 -14.50
N GLU A 152 -4.66 4.04 -14.33
CA GLU A 152 -3.21 3.86 -14.27
C GLU A 152 -2.80 2.90 -13.14
N MET A 153 -3.26 3.15 -11.91
CA MET A 153 -2.94 2.27 -10.78
C MET A 153 -3.59 0.89 -10.86
N ALA A 154 -4.83 0.80 -11.33
CA ALA A 154 -5.49 -0.49 -11.53
C ALA A 154 -4.74 -1.34 -12.57
N LEU A 155 -4.30 -0.74 -13.69
CA LEU A 155 -3.51 -1.43 -14.70
C LEU A 155 -2.15 -1.88 -14.16
N ILE A 156 -1.45 -1.04 -13.40
CA ILE A 156 -0.18 -1.42 -12.77
C ILE A 156 -0.39 -2.60 -11.81
N SER A 157 -1.38 -2.51 -10.92
CA SER A 157 -1.68 -3.56 -9.95
C SER A 157 -2.09 -4.89 -10.61
N LEU A 158 -2.98 -4.85 -11.61
CA LEU A 158 -3.38 -6.03 -12.37
C LEU A 158 -2.22 -6.63 -13.16
N THR A 159 -1.34 -5.80 -13.73
CA THR A 159 -0.15 -6.27 -14.45
C THR A 159 0.81 -6.99 -13.51
N VAL A 160 1.10 -6.39 -12.35
CA VAL A 160 1.96 -7.01 -11.33
C VAL A 160 1.32 -8.30 -10.81
N ALA A 161 0.01 -8.32 -10.56
CA ALA A 161 -0.72 -9.52 -10.17
C ALA A 161 -0.62 -10.62 -11.23
N PHE A 162 -0.81 -10.30 -12.50
CA PHE A 162 -0.69 -11.24 -13.61
C PHE A 162 0.73 -11.81 -13.72
N ILE A 163 1.75 -10.97 -13.67
CA ILE A 163 3.15 -11.41 -13.74
C ILE A 163 3.49 -12.30 -12.54
N SER A 164 3.15 -11.87 -11.32
CA SER A 164 3.40 -12.66 -10.11
C SER A 164 2.63 -13.98 -10.10
N PHE A 165 1.42 -14.02 -10.67
CA PHE A 165 0.66 -15.24 -10.88
C PHE A 165 1.39 -16.21 -11.81
N MET A 166 1.93 -15.72 -12.94
CA MET A 166 2.76 -16.54 -13.84
C MET A 166 4.02 -17.05 -13.12
N VAL A 167 4.70 -16.19 -12.36
CA VAL A 167 5.85 -16.59 -11.54
C VAL A 167 5.48 -17.68 -10.54
N GLY A 168 4.31 -17.58 -9.90
CA GLY A 168 3.79 -18.60 -9.00
C GLY A 168 3.60 -19.97 -9.67
N ILE A 169 3.11 -20.00 -10.91
CA ILE A 169 3.00 -21.24 -11.71
C ILE A 169 4.37 -21.85 -12.00
N PHE A 170 5.33 -21.03 -12.45
CA PHE A 170 6.70 -21.51 -12.71
C PHE A 170 7.37 -22.02 -11.44
N ALA A 171 7.22 -21.30 -10.32
CA ALA A 171 7.76 -21.69 -9.03
C ALA A 171 7.19 -23.05 -8.59
N LYS A 172 5.87 -23.27 -8.73
CA LYS A 172 5.25 -24.57 -8.43
C LYS A 172 5.86 -25.71 -9.26
N SER A 173 6.07 -25.48 -10.56
CA SER A 173 6.64 -26.48 -11.46
C SER A 173 8.12 -26.80 -11.17
N ILE A 174 8.90 -25.82 -10.72
CA ILE A 174 10.35 -25.99 -10.47
C ILE A 174 10.60 -26.60 -9.10
N PHE A 175 9.93 -26.09 -8.07
CA PHE A 175 10.18 -26.49 -6.68
C PHE A 175 9.43 -27.75 -6.26
N GLY A 176 8.58 -28.31 -7.13
CA GLY A 176 7.88 -29.57 -6.86
C GLY A 176 7.02 -29.50 -5.60
N VAL A 177 6.47 -28.32 -5.29
CA VAL A 177 5.63 -28.10 -4.12
C VAL A 177 4.29 -28.79 -4.36
N GLU A 178 4.24 -30.07 -4.02
CA GLU A 178 3.00 -30.84 -3.86
C GLU A 178 2.43 -30.46 -2.49
N ILE A 179 1.26 -29.81 -2.50
CA ILE A 179 0.46 -29.47 -1.33
C ILE A 179 -0.87 -30.19 -1.45
#